data_AF-A0A100XWB0-F1
#
_entry.id   AF-A0A100XWB0-F1
#
_cell.length_a   1.000
_cell.length_b   1.000
_cell.length_c   1.000
_cell.angle_alpha   90.00
_cell.angle_beta   90.00
_cell.angle_gamma   90.00
#
_symmetry.space_group_name_H-M   'P 1'
#
loop_
_entity.id
_entity.type
_entity.pdbx_description
1 polymer ?
#
loop_
_entity_poly.entity_id
_entity_poly.type
_entity_poly.pdbx_seq_one_letter_code
_entity_poly.pdbx_strand_id
1 'polypeptide(L)'
;MEPHEFKLTEEGIKAVLPPLEAEIMEHMWKVKVATAGQVYEYMKEKHPDIRRSTISILMNRLCERGLLKRSVEKGRGGMRYVYAITATREEFEEKVVQSILDALMTNFKEATYAYLSKIKK
;
A
#
# COMPACT_ATOMS: atom_id res chain seq x y z
N MET A 1 2.22 5.82 7.70
CA MET A 1 3.15 5.48 6.61
C MET A 1 3.52 6.79 5.95
N GLU A 2 4.79 7.12 5.90
CA GLU A 2 5.26 8.25 5.08
C GLU A 2 5.67 7.69 3.71
N PRO A 3 5.13 8.21 2.60
CA PRO A 3 5.51 7.74 1.28
C PRO A 3 6.95 8.16 0.96
N HIS A 4 7.84 7.18 0.78
CA HIS A 4 9.25 7.44 0.44
C HIS A 4 9.44 8.03 -0.96
N GLU A 5 8.49 7.80 -1.87
CA GLU A 5 8.52 8.29 -3.25
C GLU A 5 7.08 8.57 -3.71
N PHE A 6 6.88 9.64 -4.48
CA PHE A 6 5.63 9.94 -5.17
C PHE A 6 5.90 10.19 -6.65
N LYS A 7 5.35 9.35 -7.52
CA LYS A 7 5.54 9.42 -8.98
C LYS A 7 4.45 10.28 -9.59
N LEU A 8 4.85 11.40 -10.18
CA LEU A 8 3.93 12.34 -10.86
C LEU A 8 3.33 11.78 -12.17
N THR A 9 3.89 10.70 -12.71
CA THR A 9 3.48 10.09 -13.98
C THR A 9 2.51 8.92 -13.82
N GLU A 10 2.24 8.50 -12.58
CA GLU A 10 1.40 7.35 -12.27
C GLU A 10 0.13 7.82 -11.55
N GLU A 11 -0.95 7.05 -11.68
CA GLU A 11 -2.24 7.38 -11.08
C GLU A 11 -2.56 6.53 -9.85
N GLY A 12 -3.27 7.13 -8.90
CA GLY A 12 -3.77 6.45 -7.69
C GLY A 12 -2.65 5.83 -6.86
N ILE A 13 -2.87 4.61 -6.38
CA ILE A 13 -1.92 3.92 -5.50
C ILE A 13 -0.57 3.62 -6.15
N LYS A 14 -0.51 3.50 -7.49
CA LYS A 14 0.75 3.24 -8.21
C LYS A 14 1.71 4.44 -8.19
N ALA A 15 1.19 5.64 -7.92
CA ALA A 15 2.02 6.81 -7.66
C ALA A 15 2.88 6.65 -6.39
N VAL A 16 2.45 5.80 -5.46
CA VAL A 16 3.00 5.73 -4.10
C VAL A 16 3.59 4.36 -3.75
N LEU A 17 3.13 3.30 -4.43
CA LEU A 17 3.60 1.93 -4.23
C LEU A 17 4.15 1.33 -5.52
N PRO A 18 5.20 0.49 -5.43
CA PRO A 18 5.64 -0.33 -6.55
C PRO A 18 4.49 -1.14 -7.16
N PRO A 19 4.48 -1.42 -8.48
CA PRO A 19 3.32 -1.99 -9.17
C PRO A 19 2.76 -3.28 -8.54
N LEU A 20 3.63 -4.22 -8.13
CA LEU A 20 3.18 -5.47 -7.50
C LEU A 20 2.66 -5.25 -6.08
N GLU A 21 3.24 -4.32 -5.32
CA GLU A 21 2.76 -3.98 -3.96
C GLU A 21 1.39 -3.28 -4.05
N ALA A 22 1.22 -2.38 -5.01
CA ALA A 22 -0.05 -1.74 -5.32
C ALA A 22 -1.14 -2.77 -5.66
N GLU A 23 -0.85 -3.72 -6.55
CA GLU A 23 -1.83 -4.75 -6.94
C GLU A 23 -2.21 -5.69 -5.77
N ILE A 24 -1.24 -6.05 -4.93
CA ILE A 24 -1.50 -6.82 -3.71
C ILE A 24 -2.43 -6.01 -2.78
N MET A 25 -2.17 -4.71 -2.58
CA MET A 25 -3.01 -3.88 -1.72
C MET A 25 -4.44 -3.72 -2.26
N GLU A 26 -4.60 -3.57 -3.57
CA GLU A 26 -5.91 -3.54 -4.23
C GLU A 26 -6.72 -4.82 -3.96
N HIS A 27 -6.06 -5.98 -3.97
CA HIS A 27 -6.69 -7.23 -3.56
C HIS A 27 -6.99 -7.27 -2.06
N MET A 28 -6.01 -6.90 -1.23
CA MET A 28 -6.14 -6.91 0.23
C MET A 28 -7.23 -5.97 0.73
N TRP A 29 -7.47 -4.83 0.10
CA TRP A 29 -8.60 -3.97 0.46
C TRP A 29 -9.96 -4.56 0.11
N LYS A 30 -10.04 -5.50 -0.84
CA LYS A 30 -11.28 -6.23 -1.15
C LYS A 30 -11.51 -7.35 -0.14
N VAL A 31 -10.49 -8.19 0.10
CA VAL A 31 -10.63 -9.39 0.96
C VAL A 31 -10.44 -9.12 2.44
N LYS A 32 -9.84 -7.97 2.79
CA LYS A 32 -9.50 -7.46 4.14
C LYS A 32 -8.48 -8.31 4.91
N VAL A 33 -8.54 -9.63 4.79
CA VAL A 33 -7.66 -10.59 5.45
C VAL A 33 -7.33 -11.73 4.48
N ALA A 34 -6.05 -12.09 4.39
CA ALA A 34 -5.60 -13.22 3.57
C ALA A 34 -4.26 -13.79 4.06
N THR A 35 -3.98 -15.03 3.69
CA THR A 35 -2.64 -15.62 3.79
C THR A 35 -1.81 -15.27 2.56
N ALA A 36 -0.47 -15.30 2.68
CA ALA A 36 0.42 -15.16 1.52
C ALA A 36 0.13 -16.22 0.44
N GLY A 37 -0.41 -17.38 0.84
CA GLY A 37 -0.82 -18.42 -0.09
C GLY A 37 -2.00 -18.02 -0.96
N GLN A 38 -3.05 -17.43 -0.36
CA GLN A 38 -4.22 -16.94 -1.08
C GLN A 38 -3.88 -15.77 -2.00
N VAL A 39 -3.06 -14.82 -1.51
CA VAL A 39 -2.57 -13.71 -2.35
C VAL A 39 -1.74 -14.23 -3.52
N TYR A 40 -0.94 -15.28 -3.32
CA TYR A 40 -0.17 -15.89 -4.41
C TYR A 40 -1.08 -16.49 -5.49
N GLU A 41 -2.13 -17.22 -5.12
CA GLU A 41 -3.05 -17.77 -6.12
C GLU A 41 -3.71 -16.65 -6.95
N TYR A 42 -4.14 -15.56 -6.30
CA TYR A 42 -4.67 -14.38 -6.99
C TYR A 42 -3.63 -13.73 -7.93
N MET A 43 -2.40 -13.53 -7.47
CA MET A 43 -1.36 -12.86 -8.26
C MET A 43 -0.88 -13.71 -9.45
N LYS A 44 -0.87 -15.04 -9.30
CA LYS A 44 -0.42 -15.97 -10.34
C LYS A 44 -1.31 -15.94 -11.58
N GLU A 45 -2.59 -15.60 -11.45
CA GLU A 45 -3.52 -15.49 -12.59
C GLU A 45 -3.04 -14.47 -13.64
N LYS A 46 -2.44 -13.37 -13.19
CA LYS A 46 -1.91 -12.31 -14.07
C LYS A 46 -0.40 -12.35 -14.24
N HIS A 47 0.31 -12.92 -13.27
CA HIS A 47 1.77 -13.01 -13.24
C HIS A 47 2.19 -14.48 -13.10
N PRO A 48 2.07 -15.31 -14.15
CA PRO A 48 2.25 -16.77 -14.04
C PRO A 48 3.64 -17.19 -13.57
N ASP A 49 4.66 -16.38 -13.84
CA ASP A 49 6.06 -16.64 -13.48
C ASP A 49 6.43 -16.16 -12.06
N ILE A 50 5.50 -15.52 -11.34
CA ILE A 50 5.78 -15.03 -9.99
C ILE A 50 6.04 -16.19 -9.05
N ARG A 51 7.06 -16.06 -8.21
CA ARG A 51 7.38 -17.07 -7.19
C ARG A 51 6.58 -16.81 -5.92
N ARG A 52 6.17 -17.88 -5.23
CA ARG A 52 5.48 -17.79 -3.94
C ARG A 52 6.29 -17.02 -2.89
N SER A 53 7.61 -17.20 -2.87
CA SER A 53 8.52 -16.46 -1.99
C SER A 53 8.50 -14.95 -2.24
N THR A 54 8.36 -14.52 -3.50
CA THR A 54 8.23 -13.11 -3.88
C THR A 54 7.01 -12.49 -3.22
N ILE A 55 5.86 -13.17 -3.25
CA ILE A 55 4.64 -12.71 -2.57
C ILE A 55 4.88 -12.57 -1.07
N SER A 56 5.50 -13.55 -0.42
CA SER A 56 5.82 -13.45 1.01
C SER A 56 6.72 -12.25 1.33
N ILE A 57 7.71 -11.96 0.48
CA ILE A 57 8.60 -10.79 0.63
C ILE A 57 7.80 -9.49 0.49
N LEU A 58 6.97 -9.36 -0.55
CA LEU A 58 6.15 -8.17 -0.77
C LEU A 58 5.14 -7.95 0.35
N MET A 59 4.49 -9.01 0.84
CA MET A 59 3.57 -8.95 1.98
C MET A 59 4.28 -8.47 3.26
N ASN A 60 5.53 -8.89 3.48
CA ASN A 60 6.34 -8.40 4.60
C ASN A 60 6.73 -6.92 4.43
N ARG A 61 7.10 -6.49 3.22
CA ARG A 61 7.35 -5.05 2.94
C ARG A 61 6.11 -4.20 3.19
N LEU A 62 4.93 -4.68 2.81
CA LEU A 62 3.67 -4.01 3.13
C LEU A 62 3.39 -3.97 4.64
N CYS A 63 3.92 -4.92 5.43
CA CYS A 63 3.89 -4.84 6.89
C CYS A 63 4.86 -3.80 7.43
N GLU A 64 6.08 -3.72 6.88
CA GLU A 64 7.09 -2.71 7.24
C GLU A 64 6.59 -1.30 6.95
N ARG A 65 5.86 -1.13 5.85
CA ARG A 65 5.15 0.12 5.50
C ARG A 65 3.94 0.41 6.41
N GLY A 66 3.54 -0.54 7.25
CA GLY A 66 2.38 -0.41 8.12
C GLY A 66 1.05 -0.37 7.37
N LEU A 67 0.96 -1.02 6.20
CA LEU A 67 -0.28 -1.18 5.44
C LEU A 67 -0.96 -2.51 5.78
N LEU A 68 -0.16 -3.52 6.06
CA LEU A 68 -0.63 -4.82 6.53
C LEU A 68 -0.13 -5.10 7.96
N LYS A 69 -0.88 -5.93 8.68
CA LYS A 69 -0.47 -6.51 9.96
C LYS A 69 -0.43 -8.01 9.83
N ARG A 70 0.69 -8.62 10.22
CA ARG A 70 0.88 -10.06 10.24
C ARG A 70 0.56 -10.63 11.62
N SER A 71 -0.23 -11.69 11.65
CA SER A 71 -0.48 -12.53 12.83
C SER A 71 -0.18 -14.00 12.52
N VAL A 72 0.01 -14.79 13.57
CA VAL A 72 0.16 -16.25 13.45
C VAL A 72 -1.13 -16.90 13.93
N GLU A 73 -1.73 -17.71 13.08
CA GLU A 73 -2.88 -18.54 13.45
C GLU A 73 -2.48 -20.02 13.50
N LYS A 74 -3.02 -20.75 14.49
CA LYS A 74 -2.90 -22.20 14.57
C LYS A 74 -4.03 -22.85 13.78
N GLY A 75 -3.68 -23.68 12.80
CA GLY A 75 -4.62 -24.47 12.01
C GLY A 75 -4.33 -25.97 12.10
N ARG A 76 -5.17 -26.78 11.44
CA ARG A 76 -5.04 -28.26 11.40
C ARG A 76 -3.71 -28.78 10.83
N GLY A 77 -2.96 -27.93 10.10
CA GLY A 77 -1.64 -28.26 9.50
C GLY A 77 -0.45 -27.49 10.09
N GLY A 78 -0.60 -26.86 11.26
CA GLY A 78 0.47 -26.08 11.91
C GLY A 78 0.20 -24.58 11.97
N MET A 79 1.27 -23.79 12.11
CA MET A 79 1.22 -22.33 12.16
C MET A 79 1.16 -21.74 10.75
N ARG A 80 0.25 -20.79 10.51
CA ARG A 80 0.19 -20.03 9.26
C ARG A 80 0.23 -18.52 9.54
N TYR A 81 0.89 -17.79 8.64
CA TYR A 81 0.84 -16.32 8.66
C TYR A 81 -0.43 -15.83 7.99
N VAL A 82 -1.17 -14.99 8.72
CA VAL A 82 -2.36 -14.30 8.25
C VAL A 82 -2.05 -12.80 8.24
N TYR A 83 -2.47 -12.13 7.17
CA TYR A 83 -2.25 -10.71 6.96
C TYR A 83 -3.58 -10.01 6.91
N ALA A 84 -3.72 -8.92 7.65
CA ALA A 84 -4.91 -8.07 7.67
C ALA A 84 -4.54 -6.65 7.24
N ILE A 85 -5.44 -5.96 6.55
CA ILE A 85 -5.26 -4.52 6.30
C ILE A 85 -5.26 -3.75 7.62
N THR A 86 -4.51 -2.66 7.67
CA THR A 86 -4.42 -1.75 8.82
C THR A 86 -5.10 -0.41 8.58
N ALA A 87 -5.38 -0.10 7.32
CA ALA A 87 -6.09 1.09 6.88
C ALA A 87 -6.94 0.75 5.66
N THR A 88 -8.09 1.41 5.53
CA THR A 88 -8.89 1.36 4.30
C THR A 88 -8.17 2.08 3.15
N ARG A 89 -8.72 1.98 1.94
CA ARG A 89 -8.18 2.68 0.78
C ARG A 89 -8.27 4.19 0.98
N GLU A 90 -9.41 4.64 1.48
CA GLU A 90 -9.72 6.05 1.73
C GLU A 90 -8.79 6.62 2.80
N GLU A 91 -8.60 5.91 3.91
CA GLU A 91 -7.68 6.31 4.98
C GLU A 91 -6.22 6.35 4.49
N PHE A 92 -5.84 5.46 3.57
CA PHE A 92 -4.52 5.48 2.96
C PHE A 92 -4.34 6.69 2.05
N GLU A 93 -5.29 6.95 1.16
CA GLU A 93 -5.26 8.09 0.23
C GLU A 93 -5.23 9.42 1.01
N GLU A 94 -6.03 9.55 2.06
CA GLU A 94 -6.03 10.73 2.94
C GLU A 94 -4.66 10.95 3.59
N LYS A 95 -4.05 9.89 4.15
CA LYS A 95 -2.71 9.97 4.75
C LYS A 95 -1.63 10.37 3.74
N VAL A 96 -1.72 9.88 2.50
CA VAL A 96 -0.78 10.24 1.43
C VAL A 96 -0.93 11.72 1.09
N VAL A 97 -2.15 12.21 0.91
CA VAL A 97 -2.42 13.63 0.62
C VAL A 97 -1.89 14.52 1.74
N GLN A 98 -2.19 14.19 3.00
CA GLN A 98 -1.69 14.94 4.16
C GLN A 98 -0.16 14.97 4.17
N SER A 99 0.50 13.82 4.03
CA SER A 99 1.97 13.73 4.07
C SER A 99 2.64 14.58 2.98
N ILE A 100 2.08 14.57 1.76
CA ILE A 100 2.64 15.33 0.63
C ILE A 100 2.41 16.83 0.85
N LEU A 101 1.20 17.23 1.27
CA LEU A 101 0.91 18.64 1.54
C LEU A 101 1.76 19.17 2.69
N ASP A 102 1.93 18.40 3.75
CA ASP A 102 2.81 18.77 4.87
C ASP A 102 4.25 18.94 4.39
N ALA A 103 4.78 17.99 3.60
CA ALA A 103 6.11 18.10 3.03
C ALA A 103 6.27 19.35 2.12
N LEU A 104 5.26 19.68 1.31
CA LEU A 104 5.26 20.89 0.48
C LEU A 104 5.18 22.17 1.32
N MET A 105 4.43 22.16 2.42
CA MET A 105 4.30 23.29 3.34
C MET A 105 5.56 23.51 4.15
N THR A 106 6.30 22.44 4.48
CA THR A 106 7.60 22.51 5.15
C THR A 106 8.70 23.00 4.21
N ASN A 107 8.75 22.49 2.98
CA ASN A 107 9.89 22.74 2.07
C ASN A 107 9.68 23.93 1.12
N PHE A 108 8.43 24.28 0.77
CA PHE A 108 8.09 25.27 -0.25
C PHE A 108 6.90 26.16 0.15
N LYS A 109 6.86 26.57 1.42
CA LYS A 109 5.72 27.23 2.07
C LYS A 109 5.06 28.33 1.23
N GLU A 110 5.81 29.35 0.80
CA GLU A 110 5.26 30.50 0.07
C GLU A 110 4.66 30.09 -1.28
N ALA A 111 5.34 29.22 -2.03
CA ALA A 111 4.87 28.73 -3.32
C ALA A 111 3.60 27.88 -3.16
N THR A 112 3.57 27.01 -2.15
CA THR A 112 2.41 26.16 -1.83
C THR A 112 1.20 27.02 -1.44
N TYR A 113 1.37 28.03 -0.57
CA TYR A 113 0.28 28.97 -0.23
C TYR A 113 -0.23 29.76 -1.45
N ALA A 114 0.70 30.29 -2.26
CA ALA A 114 0.35 31.04 -3.46
C ALA A 114 -0.43 30.19 -4.47
N TYR A 115 -0.14 28.88 -4.56
CA TYR A 115 -0.89 27.96 -5.40
C TYR A 115 -2.27 27.60 -4.79
N LEU A 116 -2.33 27.22 -3.51
CA LEU A 116 -3.57 26.85 -2.83
C LEU A 116 -4.60 27.99 -2.80
N SER A 117 -4.14 29.25 -2.66
CA SER A 117 -5.01 30.42 -2.74
C SER A 117 -5.67 30.62 -4.10
N LYS A 118 -5.07 30.10 -5.19
CA LYS A 118 -5.63 30.17 -6.55
C LYS A 118 -6.68 29.08 -6.80
N ILE A 119 -6.57 27.93 -6.11
CA ILE A 119 -7.50 26.80 -6.27
C ILE A 119 -8.85 27.06 -5.56
N LYS A 120 -8.91 28.00 -4.62
CA LYS A 120 -10.16 28.40 -3.92
C LYS A 120 -11.18 29.16 -4.80
N LYS A 121 -11.19 28.97 -6.12
CA LYS A 121 -12.12 29.62 -7.06
C LYS A 121 -13.04 28.63 -7.74
#